data_AF-A0A7S0A941-F1
#
_entry.id   AF-A0A7S0A941-F1
#
_cell.length_a   1.000
_cell.length_b   1.000
_cell.length_c   1.000
_cell.angle_alpha   90.00
_cell.angle_beta   90.00
_cell.angle_gamma   90.00
#
_symmetry.space_group_name_H-M   'P 1'
#
loop_
_entity.id
_entity.type
_entity.pdbx_description
1 polymer ?
#
loop_
_entity_poly.entity_id
_entity_poly.type
_entity_poly.pdbx_seq_one_letter_code
_entity_poly.pdbx_strand_id
1 'polypeptide(L)'
;TLQGPCVPLTRGMRSGGDPMVQNSMMEGLMSLFDFMHKAGGLTTGGATSAVQRAVQDPTWARMLDPIQFTLLLKHFKVPISEYGKRNAKSVRDLWCEVVMGTSHLEKTAAKPEGQVLLRRVKIAVVELLATLDGEDKILMLKNMTTESGCVRKDLDARLTRKMFDDEERSPAMWRCLTQNLGLPEQACKDHFEIESSKDVEEVRVSSGFP
;
A
#
# COMPACT_ATOMS: atom_id res chain seq x y z
N THR A 1 29.78 -2.57 -48.43
CA THR A 1 28.53 -1.96 -47.92
C THR A 1 27.59 -3.09 -47.55
N LEU A 2 27.54 -3.46 -46.27
CA LEU A 2 26.76 -4.60 -45.78
C LEU A 2 25.45 -4.08 -45.20
N GLN A 3 24.33 -4.33 -45.90
CA GLN A 3 22.98 -4.23 -45.37
C GLN A 3 22.65 -5.55 -44.66
N GLY A 4 22.48 -5.50 -43.35
CA GLY A 4 21.90 -6.59 -42.55
C GLY A 4 20.40 -6.36 -42.34
N PRO A 5 19.57 -7.42 -42.31
CA PRO A 5 18.12 -7.29 -42.15
C PRO A 5 17.74 -6.95 -40.71
N CYS A 6 16.79 -6.03 -40.58
CA CYS A 6 16.15 -5.65 -39.32
C CYS A 6 15.14 -6.75 -38.94
N VAL A 7 15.35 -7.42 -37.80
CA VAL A 7 14.39 -8.38 -37.23
C VAL A 7 13.45 -7.64 -36.28
N PRO A 8 12.12 -7.82 -36.36
CA PRO A 8 11.20 -7.22 -35.40
C PRO A 8 11.25 -7.96 -34.05
N LEU A 9 11.60 -7.22 -33.00
CA LEU A 9 11.44 -7.67 -31.61
C LEU A 9 9.95 -7.71 -31.27
N THR A 10 9.37 -8.91 -31.19
CA THR A 10 8.05 -9.15 -30.59
C THR A 10 8.15 -8.93 -29.09
N ARG A 11 7.86 -7.70 -28.66
CA ARG A 11 7.80 -7.30 -27.25
C ARG A 11 6.56 -7.93 -26.61
N GLY A 12 6.77 -8.98 -25.80
CA GLY A 12 5.72 -9.57 -25.00
C GLY A 12 5.11 -8.53 -24.07
N MET A 13 3.85 -8.16 -24.32
CA MET A 13 3.06 -7.31 -23.44
C MET A 13 2.82 -8.06 -22.12
N ARG A 14 3.56 -7.70 -21.07
CA ARG A 14 3.14 -7.99 -19.71
C ARG A 14 2.06 -6.98 -19.35
N SER A 15 0.88 -7.48 -19.01
CA SER A 15 -0.27 -6.69 -18.59
C SER A 15 0.08 -5.89 -17.33
N GLY A 16 0.32 -4.58 -17.48
CA GLY A 16 0.27 -3.66 -16.35
C GLY A 16 -1.13 -3.71 -15.77
N GLY A 17 -1.25 -4.00 -14.47
CA GLY A 17 -2.54 -4.03 -13.78
C GLY A 17 -3.21 -2.67 -13.83
N ASP A 18 -4.45 -2.62 -14.32
CA ASP A 18 -5.23 -1.40 -14.44
C ASP A 18 -5.45 -0.76 -13.05
N PRO A 19 -5.08 0.51 -12.84
CA PRO A 19 -5.26 1.20 -11.56
C PRO A 19 -6.72 1.23 -11.05
N MET A 20 -7.73 1.09 -11.92
CA MET A 20 -9.12 0.92 -11.48
C MET A 20 -9.33 -0.35 -10.67
N VAL A 21 -8.54 -1.40 -10.91
CA VAL A 21 -8.67 -2.71 -10.25
C VAL A 21 -8.29 -2.62 -8.77
N GLN A 22 -7.34 -1.77 -8.39
CA GLN A 22 -6.91 -1.66 -6.98
C GLN A 22 -7.92 -0.93 -6.10
N ASN A 23 -8.49 0.17 -6.60
CA ASN A 23 -9.55 0.87 -5.87
C ASN A 23 -10.78 -0.03 -5.72
N SER A 24 -11.14 -0.76 -6.78
CA SER A 24 -12.21 -1.77 -6.74
C SER A 24 -11.93 -2.91 -5.75
N MET A 25 -10.69 -3.41 -5.71
CA MET A 25 -10.30 -4.45 -4.75
C MET A 25 -10.38 -3.95 -3.30
N MET A 26 -9.90 -2.74 -3.03
CA MET A 26 -9.99 -2.12 -1.71
C MET A 26 -11.45 -1.94 -1.28
N GLU A 27 -12.31 -1.42 -2.17
CA GLU A 27 -13.75 -1.26 -1.92
C GLU A 27 -14.45 -2.60 -1.67
N GLY A 28 -14.07 -3.64 -2.43
CA GLY A 28 -14.54 -5.00 -2.25
C GLY A 28 -14.15 -5.58 -0.88
N LEU A 29 -12.89 -5.39 -0.47
CA LEU A 29 -12.40 -5.83 0.84
C LEU A 29 -13.07 -5.05 1.98
N MET A 30 -13.26 -3.74 1.85
CA MET A 30 -14.00 -2.95 2.84
C MET A 30 -15.44 -3.43 2.98
N SER A 31 -16.11 -3.72 1.86
CA SER A 31 -17.48 -4.24 1.84
C SER A 31 -17.55 -5.62 2.49
N LEU A 32 -16.59 -6.49 2.21
CA LEU A 32 -16.45 -7.80 2.84
C LEU A 32 -16.23 -7.66 4.35
N PHE A 33 -15.37 -6.73 4.78
CA PHE A 33 -15.14 -6.46 6.19
C PHE A 33 -16.43 -6.08 6.91
N ASP A 34 -17.16 -5.12 6.35
CA ASP A 34 -18.42 -4.62 6.94
C ASP A 34 -19.50 -5.72 6.96
N PHE A 35 -19.58 -6.54 5.91
CA PHE A 35 -20.47 -7.69 5.84
C PHE A 35 -20.16 -8.70 6.94
N MET A 36 -18.90 -9.14 7.06
CA MET A 36 -18.49 -10.13 8.05
C MET A 36 -18.65 -9.63 9.49
N HIS A 37 -18.38 -8.33 9.72
CA HIS A 37 -18.56 -7.72 11.03
C HIS A 37 -20.05 -7.64 11.42
N LYS A 38 -20.95 -7.37 10.46
CA LYS A 38 -22.41 -7.32 10.69
C LYS A 38 -23.03 -8.71 10.83
N ALA A 39 -22.53 -9.69 10.09
CA ALA A 39 -23.08 -11.05 10.07
C ALA A 39 -22.88 -11.83 11.39
N GLY A 40 -22.12 -11.29 12.35
CA GLY A 40 -22.02 -11.84 13.70
C GLY A 40 -21.41 -13.24 13.73
N GLY A 41 -20.08 -13.31 13.74
CA GLY A 41 -19.24 -14.51 13.85
C GLY A 41 -19.92 -15.79 14.36
N LEU A 42 -20.33 -16.65 13.42
CA LEU A 42 -20.98 -17.94 13.68
C LEU A 42 -19.98 -19.11 13.91
N THR A 43 -18.68 -18.83 14.12
CA THR A 43 -17.64 -19.88 14.22
C THR A 43 -16.68 -19.66 15.39
N THR A 44 -17.20 -19.66 16.61
CA THR A 44 -16.40 -19.56 17.85
C THR A 44 -15.37 -20.69 18.03
N GLY A 45 -15.59 -21.87 17.45
CA GLY A 45 -14.66 -23.00 17.55
C GLY A 45 -13.40 -22.90 16.67
N GLY A 46 -13.52 -22.31 15.47
CA GLY A 46 -12.41 -22.20 14.52
C GLY A 46 -11.53 -20.97 14.74
N ALA A 47 -12.14 -19.88 15.22
CA ALA A 47 -11.51 -18.57 15.37
C ALA A 47 -10.27 -18.60 16.29
N THR A 48 -10.31 -19.39 17.36
CA THR A 48 -9.21 -19.47 18.34
C THR A 48 -7.94 -20.06 17.74
N SER A 49 -8.07 -21.03 16.82
CA SER A 49 -6.91 -21.72 16.24
C SER A 49 -6.13 -20.82 15.26
N ALA A 50 -6.83 -20.04 14.43
CA ALA A 50 -6.22 -19.13 13.47
C ALA A 50 -5.53 -17.95 14.16
N VAL A 51 -6.19 -17.36 15.17
CA VAL A 51 -5.60 -16.27 15.97
C VAL A 51 -4.35 -16.77 16.69
N GLN A 52 -4.37 -17.98 17.27
CA GLN A 52 -3.20 -18.53 17.96
C GLN A 52 -1.99 -18.71 17.02
N ARG A 53 -2.22 -19.14 15.76
CA ARG A 53 -1.16 -19.19 14.75
C ARG A 53 -0.61 -17.80 14.46
N ALA A 54 -1.48 -16.81 14.29
CA ALA A 54 -1.07 -15.43 14.03
C ALA A 54 -0.34 -14.77 15.22
N VAL A 55 -0.63 -15.20 16.46
CA VAL A 55 0.15 -14.80 17.64
C VAL A 55 1.58 -15.36 17.57
N GLN A 56 1.73 -16.62 17.16
CA GLN A 56 3.04 -17.26 16.99
C GLN A 56 3.81 -16.71 15.79
N ASP A 57 3.12 -16.41 14.70
CA ASP A 57 3.68 -15.87 13.47
C ASP A 57 2.72 -14.85 12.84
N PRO A 58 2.98 -13.54 13.02
CA PRO A 58 2.13 -12.47 12.50
C PRO A 58 1.93 -12.46 10.98
N THR A 59 2.73 -13.20 10.20
CA THR A 59 2.52 -13.33 8.75
C THR A 59 1.18 -13.97 8.41
N TRP A 60 0.61 -14.77 9.32
CA TRP A 60 -0.72 -15.35 9.19
C TRP A 60 -1.86 -14.33 9.34
N ALA A 61 -1.58 -13.09 9.76
CA ALA A 61 -2.61 -12.07 9.96
C ALA A 61 -3.43 -11.77 8.70
N ARG A 62 -2.84 -11.91 7.50
CA ARG A 62 -3.54 -11.76 6.20
C ARG A 62 -4.61 -12.80 5.93
N MET A 63 -4.56 -13.94 6.64
CA MET A 63 -5.53 -15.02 6.52
C MET A 63 -6.67 -14.90 7.54
N LEU A 64 -6.59 -13.93 8.44
CA LEU A 64 -7.60 -13.73 9.48
C LEU A 64 -8.80 -12.99 8.91
N ASP A 65 -9.98 -13.42 9.33
CA ASP A 65 -11.18 -12.63 9.13
C ASP A 65 -11.17 -11.33 10.00
N PRO A 66 -12.03 -10.35 9.71
CA PRO A 66 -12.12 -9.09 10.47
C PRO A 66 -12.21 -9.24 12.00
N ILE A 67 -12.96 -10.24 12.47
CA ILE A 67 -13.19 -10.47 13.90
C ILE A 67 -11.93 -11.06 14.52
N GLN A 68 -11.37 -12.09 13.89
CA GLN A 68 -10.11 -12.72 14.28
C GLN A 68 -8.95 -11.71 14.28
N PHE A 69 -8.88 -10.84 13.27
CA PHE A 69 -7.88 -9.78 13.19
C PHE A 69 -8.01 -8.80 14.35
N THR A 70 -9.23 -8.40 14.70
CA THR A 70 -9.49 -7.56 15.87
C THR A 70 -9.08 -8.25 17.18
N LEU A 71 -9.31 -9.56 17.30
CA LEU A 71 -8.86 -10.35 18.45
C LEU A 71 -7.32 -10.43 18.53
N LEU A 72 -6.64 -10.59 17.39
CA LEU A 72 -5.18 -10.52 17.32
C LEU A 72 -4.65 -9.17 17.82
N LEU A 73 -5.23 -8.06 17.37
CA LEU A 73 -4.84 -6.73 17.82
C LEU A 73 -5.05 -6.54 19.34
N LYS A 74 -6.17 -7.06 19.88
CA LYS A 74 -6.43 -7.06 21.34
C LYS A 74 -5.40 -7.90 22.11
N HIS A 75 -4.98 -9.05 21.57
CA HIS A 75 -3.97 -9.90 22.19
C HIS A 75 -2.65 -9.14 22.41
N PHE A 76 -2.21 -8.38 21.41
CA PHE A 76 -1.01 -7.53 21.49
C PHE A 76 -1.26 -6.17 22.16
N LYS A 77 -2.40 -6.00 22.85
CA LYS A 77 -2.78 -4.78 23.57
C LYS A 77 -2.75 -3.51 22.70
N VAL A 78 -3.01 -3.64 21.40
CA VAL A 78 -3.07 -2.50 20.48
C VAL A 78 -4.30 -1.65 20.85
N PRO A 79 -4.17 -0.32 21.00
CA PRO A 79 -5.27 0.55 21.40
C PRO A 79 -6.26 0.77 20.24
N ILE A 80 -7.09 -0.24 19.97
CA ILE A 80 -8.08 -0.25 18.89
C ILE A 80 -9.03 0.95 18.98
N SER A 81 -9.30 1.46 20.19
CA SER A 81 -10.16 2.63 20.39
C SER A 81 -9.61 3.91 19.74
N GLU A 82 -8.33 3.97 19.41
CA GLU A 82 -7.70 5.14 18.79
C GLU A 82 -7.74 5.11 17.25
N TYR A 83 -8.12 3.98 16.65
CA TYR A 83 -8.30 3.87 15.20
C TYR A 83 -9.55 4.61 14.73
N GLY A 84 -9.47 5.25 13.57
CA GLY A 84 -10.55 6.06 12.98
C GLY A 84 -10.76 7.42 13.65
N LYS A 85 -9.94 7.80 14.64
CA LYS A 85 -9.99 9.12 15.31
C LYS A 85 -8.88 10.03 14.80
N ARG A 86 -9.08 11.35 14.79
CA ARG A 86 -8.02 12.36 14.50
C ARG A 86 -7.23 12.10 13.20
N ASN A 87 -7.92 11.66 12.15
CA ASN A 87 -7.33 11.25 10.86
C ASN A 87 -6.50 9.95 10.89
N ALA A 88 -6.54 9.20 11.98
CA ALA A 88 -6.00 7.84 12.03
C ALA A 88 -6.81 6.92 11.11
N LYS A 89 -6.12 5.96 10.51
CA LYS A 89 -6.76 4.85 9.79
C LYS A 89 -7.69 4.08 10.71
N SER A 90 -8.75 3.51 10.15
CA SER A 90 -9.62 2.58 10.86
C SER A 90 -8.97 1.19 10.94
N VAL A 91 -9.46 0.33 11.85
CA VAL A 91 -9.04 -1.09 11.88
C VAL A 91 -9.36 -1.78 10.55
N ARG A 92 -10.47 -1.39 9.90
CA ARG A 92 -10.85 -1.87 8.58
C ARG A 92 -9.78 -1.57 7.54
N ASP A 93 -9.28 -0.33 7.51
CA ASP A 93 -8.23 0.08 6.57
C ASP A 93 -6.94 -0.72 6.81
N LEU A 94 -6.55 -0.87 8.08
CA LEU A 94 -5.36 -1.65 8.44
C LEU A 94 -5.52 -3.12 8.01
N TRP A 95 -6.68 -3.73 8.25
CA TRP A 95 -6.94 -5.11 7.83
C TRP A 95 -6.83 -5.26 6.31
N CYS A 96 -7.44 -4.35 5.55
CA CYS A 96 -7.33 -4.37 4.09
C CYS A 96 -5.87 -4.23 3.63
N GLU A 97 -5.09 -3.32 4.24
CA GLU A 97 -3.68 -3.15 3.90
C GLU A 97 -2.85 -4.42 4.19
N VAL A 98 -3.17 -5.16 5.27
CA VAL A 98 -2.52 -6.43 5.61
C VAL A 98 -2.92 -7.55 4.66
N VAL A 99 -4.21 -7.67 4.33
CA VAL A 99 -4.72 -8.67 3.36
C VAL A 99 -4.11 -8.45 1.98
N MET A 100 -3.99 -7.19 1.55
CA MET A 100 -3.39 -6.83 0.27
C MET A 100 -1.86 -6.97 0.25
N GLY A 101 -1.19 -7.19 1.39
CA GLY A 101 0.27 -7.21 1.45
C GLY A 101 0.90 -5.84 1.18
N THR A 102 0.23 -4.75 1.55
CA THR A 102 0.84 -3.39 1.53
C THR A 102 1.35 -2.98 2.92
N SER A 103 1.08 -3.81 3.91
CA SER A 103 1.46 -3.61 5.30
C SER A 103 1.66 -4.96 5.97
N HIS A 104 2.73 -5.10 6.74
CA HIS A 104 3.00 -6.29 7.52
C HIS A 104 2.90 -5.98 9.01
N LEU A 105 2.58 -7.02 9.76
CA LEU A 105 2.64 -6.98 11.21
C LEU A 105 3.87 -7.76 11.66
N GLU A 106 4.56 -7.22 12.65
CA GLU A 106 5.76 -7.81 13.23
C GLU A 106 5.69 -7.76 14.74
N LYS A 107 6.32 -8.74 15.39
CA LYS A 107 6.50 -8.70 16.84
C LYS A 107 7.81 -7.99 17.15
N THR A 108 7.79 -7.12 18.16
CA THR A 108 9.04 -6.71 18.78
C THR A 108 9.70 -7.90 19.48
N ALA A 109 11.02 -7.82 19.65
CA ALA A 109 11.70 -8.60 20.68
C ALA A 109 10.98 -8.42 22.03
N ALA A 110 10.96 -9.47 22.85
CA ALA A 110 10.31 -9.44 24.15
C ALA A 110 10.93 -8.33 25.02
N LYS A 111 10.16 -7.27 25.27
CA LYS A 111 10.53 -6.21 26.22
C LYS A 111 9.92 -6.55 27.59
N PRO A 112 10.39 -5.95 28.69
CA PRO A 112 9.80 -6.12 30.02
C PRO A 112 8.30 -5.84 30.06
N GLU A 113 7.82 -4.93 29.19
CA GLU A 113 6.43 -4.49 29.08
C GLU A 113 5.54 -5.44 28.24
N GLY A 114 6.13 -6.49 27.67
CA GLY A 114 5.49 -7.47 26.79
C GLY A 114 5.89 -7.34 25.32
N GLN A 115 5.30 -8.19 24.49
CA GLN A 115 5.41 -8.10 23.04
C GLN A 115 4.43 -7.06 22.52
N VAL A 116 4.89 -6.17 21.65
CA VAL A 116 4.02 -5.24 20.92
C VAL A 116 4.04 -5.55 19.44
N LEU A 117 2.96 -5.18 18.76
CA LEU A 117 2.82 -5.35 17.33
C LEU A 117 3.30 -4.08 16.62
N LEU A 118 4.33 -4.25 15.79
CA LEU A 118 4.83 -3.24 14.88
C LEU A 118 4.17 -3.42 13.53
N ARG A 119 4.07 -2.31 12.82
CA ARG A 119 3.65 -2.24 11.44
C ARG A 119 4.88 -1.95 10.59
N ARG A 120 5.17 -2.84 9.63
CA ARG A 120 6.20 -2.63 8.60
C ARG A 120 5.54 -2.33 7.26
N VAL A 121 5.98 -1.28 6.58
CA VAL A 121 5.59 -0.96 5.21
C VAL A 121 6.84 -0.72 4.35
N LYS A 122 6.81 -1.20 3.11
CA LYS A 122 7.80 -0.84 2.09
C LYS A 122 7.23 0.25 1.20
N ILE A 123 7.95 1.34 1.04
CA ILE A 123 7.51 2.52 0.29
C ILE A 123 8.50 2.74 -0.85
N ALA A 124 8.01 2.72 -2.08
CA ALA A 124 8.73 3.19 -3.25
C ALA A 124 8.65 4.72 -3.28
N VAL A 125 9.81 5.38 -3.30
CA VAL A 125 9.93 6.83 -3.49
C VAL A 125 10.49 7.07 -4.89
N VAL A 126 9.77 7.84 -5.69
CA VAL A 126 10.10 8.12 -7.09
C VAL A 126 10.43 9.60 -7.25
N GLU A 127 11.59 9.86 -7.86
CA GLU A 127 11.94 11.16 -8.42
C GLU A 127 11.76 11.10 -9.93
N LEU A 128 10.91 11.99 -10.42
CA LEU A 128 10.61 12.12 -11.84
C LEU A 128 11.28 13.35 -12.39
N LEU A 129 11.91 13.19 -13.55
CA LEU A 129 12.46 14.28 -14.32
C LEU A 129 11.62 14.46 -15.59
N ALA A 130 11.32 15.71 -15.91
CA ALA A 130 10.60 16.09 -17.12
C ALA A 130 11.31 17.29 -17.77
N THR A 131 11.56 17.19 -19.06
CA THR A 131 12.11 18.29 -19.84
C THR A 131 10.97 19.23 -20.26
N LEU A 132 10.97 20.44 -19.73
CA LEU A 132 10.00 21.50 -20.04
C LEU A 132 10.75 22.71 -20.54
N ASP A 133 10.42 23.15 -21.76
CA ASP A 133 11.08 24.27 -22.44
C ASP A 133 12.60 24.09 -22.61
N GLY A 134 13.05 22.85 -22.80
CA GLY A 134 14.47 22.50 -22.96
C GLY A 134 15.27 22.45 -21.65
N GLU A 135 14.62 22.64 -20.50
CA GLU A 135 15.21 22.50 -19.19
C GLU A 135 14.67 21.27 -18.46
N ASP A 136 15.55 20.53 -17.81
CA ASP A 136 15.17 19.39 -16.97
C ASP A 136 14.63 19.89 -15.63
N LYS A 137 13.43 19.45 -15.27
CA LYS A 137 12.74 19.83 -14.03
C LYS A 137 12.31 18.59 -13.28
N ILE A 138 12.50 18.61 -11.96
CA ILE A 138 12.00 17.56 -11.07
C ILE A 138 10.52 17.81 -10.82
N LEU A 139 9.68 16.80 -11.09
CA LEU A 139 8.26 16.87 -10.79
C LEU A 139 8.02 16.60 -9.32
N MET A 140 7.38 17.57 -8.66
CA MET A 140 6.95 17.49 -7.27
C MET A 140 5.43 17.59 -7.23
N LEU A 141 4.80 16.87 -6.30
CA LEU A 141 3.36 17.00 -6.09
C LEU A 141 3.03 18.44 -5.70
N LYS A 142 1.96 19.01 -6.26
CA LYS A 142 1.50 20.38 -5.95
C LYS A 142 0.14 20.33 -5.26
N ASN A 143 -0.04 21.15 -4.23
CA ASN A 143 -1.34 21.37 -3.61
C ASN A 143 -2.28 21.95 -4.66
N MET A 144 -3.45 21.36 -4.74
CA MET A 144 -4.50 21.85 -5.59
C MET A 144 -5.67 22.27 -4.71
N THR A 145 -6.15 23.48 -4.92
CA THR A 145 -7.43 23.91 -4.35
C THR A 145 -8.49 23.54 -5.36
N THR A 146 -9.42 22.68 -4.96
CA THR A 146 -10.56 22.32 -5.82
C THR A 146 -11.52 23.50 -5.94
N GLU A 147 -12.38 23.48 -6.97
CA GLU A 147 -13.43 24.50 -7.15
C GLU A 147 -14.38 24.62 -5.94
N SER A 148 -14.46 23.57 -5.12
CA SER A 148 -15.19 23.53 -3.85
C SER A 148 -14.46 24.19 -2.67
N GLY A 149 -13.27 24.76 -2.87
CA GLY A 149 -12.47 25.40 -1.82
C GLY A 149 -11.69 24.44 -0.92
N CYS A 150 -11.73 23.13 -1.18
CA CYS A 150 -10.93 22.15 -0.45
C CYS A 150 -9.46 22.19 -0.91
N VAL A 151 -8.53 22.27 0.04
CA VAL A 151 -7.09 22.21 -0.23
C VAL A 151 -6.61 20.75 -0.12
N ARG A 152 -6.17 20.17 -1.23
CA ARG A 152 -5.38 18.94 -1.21
C ARG A 152 -3.95 19.28 -0.81
N LYS A 153 -3.43 18.60 0.22
CA LYS A 153 -2.07 18.74 0.74
C LYS A 153 -1.09 17.82 -0.01
N ASP A 154 0.21 18.07 0.15
CA ASP A 154 1.39 17.42 -0.48
C ASP A 154 2.08 18.22 -1.60
N LEU A 155 2.06 19.56 -1.51
CA LEU A 155 3.07 20.47 -2.10
C LEU A 155 4.47 19.97 -1.72
N ASP A 156 5.33 19.82 -2.72
CA ASP A 156 6.74 19.54 -2.58
C ASP A 156 7.08 18.13 -2.03
N ALA A 157 6.09 17.23 -2.01
CA ALA A 157 6.32 15.84 -1.69
C ALA A 157 6.77 15.06 -2.94
N ARG A 158 7.74 14.17 -2.75
CA ARG A 158 8.09 13.15 -3.76
C ARG A 158 6.91 12.21 -3.93
N LEU A 159 6.78 11.65 -5.13
CA LEU A 159 5.79 10.62 -5.40
C LEU A 159 6.17 9.38 -4.58
N THR A 160 5.30 9.01 -3.65
CA THR A 160 5.50 7.83 -2.80
C THR A 160 4.33 6.87 -2.91
N ARG A 161 4.63 5.57 -2.84
CA ARG A 161 3.61 4.53 -2.84
C ARG A 161 4.05 3.32 -2.04
N LYS A 162 3.11 2.70 -1.33
CA LYS A 162 3.33 1.40 -0.69
C LYS A 162 3.47 0.31 -1.74
N MET A 163 4.54 -0.47 -1.62
CA MET A 163 4.80 -1.64 -2.44
C MET A 163 4.03 -2.85 -1.91
N PHE A 164 3.70 -3.79 -2.78
CA PHE A 164 3.24 -5.11 -2.34
C PHE A 164 4.40 -6.01 -1.92
N ASP A 165 4.10 -7.06 -1.13
CA ASP A 165 5.06 -8.05 -0.64
C ASP A 165 6.03 -8.58 -1.72
N ASP A 166 5.45 -8.98 -2.86
CA ASP A 166 6.16 -9.62 -3.98
C ASP A 166 6.34 -8.67 -5.19
N GLU A 167 6.09 -7.37 -4.99
CA GLU A 167 6.22 -6.38 -6.06
C GLU A 167 7.66 -5.87 -6.16
N GLU A 168 8.24 -6.01 -7.34
CA GLU A 168 9.52 -5.38 -7.65
C GLU A 168 9.37 -3.84 -7.69
N ARG A 169 10.46 -3.13 -7.38
CA ARG A 169 10.49 -1.66 -7.37
C ARG A 169 9.96 -1.05 -8.66
N SER A 170 10.44 -1.52 -9.82
CA SER A 170 10.08 -0.95 -11.12
C SER A 170 8.56 -0.97 -11.40
N PRO A 171 7.86 -2.11 -11.29
CA PRO A 171 6.39 -2.14 -11.31
C PRO A 171 5.73 -1.19 -10.30
N ALA A 172 6.21 -1.13 -9.06
CA ALA A 172 5.65 -0.24 -8.04
C ALA A 172 5.76 1.25 -8.42
N MET A 173 6.88 1.63 -9.06
CA MET A 173 7.08 2.99 -9.55
C MET A 173 6.10 3.34 -10.66
N TRP A 174 6.01 2.52 -11.70
CA TRP A 174 5.09 2.79 -12.81
C TRP A 174 3.64 2.86 -12.33
N ARG A 175 3.26 1.98 -11.40
CA ARG A 175 1.96 2.04 -10.74
C ARG A 175 1.76 3.33 -9.92
N CYS A 176 2.78 3.79 -9.20
CA CYS A 176 2.76 5.06 -8.50
C CYS A 176 2.48 6.22 -9.48
N LEU A 177 3.14 6.21 -10.64
CA LEU A 177 3.01 7.23 -11.67
C LEU A 177 1.61 7.24 -12.29
N THR A 178 1.12 6.10 -12.74
CA THR A 178 -0.21 6.00 -13.36
C THR A 178 -1.31 6.44 -12.41
N GLN A 179 -1.22 6.07 -11.14
CA GLN A 179 -2.23 6.40 -10.13
C GLN A 179 -2.22 7.87 -9.71
N ASN A 180 -1.03 8.47 -9.58
CA ASN A 180 -0.93 9.88 -9.16
C ASN A 180 -1.16 10.85 -10.32
N LEU A 181 -0.73 10.50 -11.54
CA LEU A 181 -0.86 11.37 -12.71
C LEU A 181 -2.16 11.13 -13.51
N GLY A 182 -2.85 10.01 -13.26
CA GLY A 182 -4.05 9.64 -14.02
C GLY A 182 -3.76 9.32 -15.50
N LEU A 183 -2.52 8.96 -15.82
CA LEU A 183 -2.06 8.66 -17.17
C LEU A 183 -1.90 7.15 -17.37
N PRO A 184 -2.12 6.62 -18.60
CA PRO A 184 -1.79 5.23 -18.92
C PRO A 184 -0.30 4.94 -18.73
N GLU A 185 0.04 3.71 -18.33
CA GLU A 185 1.43 3.30 -18.07
C GLU A 185 2.36 3.57 -19.27
N GLN A 186 1.86 3.30 -20.48
CA GLN A 186 2.64 3.54 -21.70
C GLN A 186 2.95 5.03 -21.88
N ALA A 187 1.97 5.91 -21.66
CA ALA A 187 2.20 7.35 -21.71
C ALA A 187 3.19 7.80 -20.64
N CYS A 188 3.14 7.22 -19.43
CA CYS A 188 4.14 7.51 -18.41
C CYS A 188 5.55 7.11 -18.86
N LYS A 189 5.71 5.96 -19.52
CA LYS A 189 7.01 5.47 -20.02
C LYS A 189 7.55 6.29 -21.19
N ASP A 190 6.66 6.82 -22.02
CA ASP A 190 7.03 7.58 -23.21
C ASP A 190 7.39 9.03 -22.89
N HIS A 191 6.87 9.58 -21.78
CA HIS A 191 7.00 11.00 -21.44
C HIS A 191 7.80 11.30 -20.17
N PHE A 192 8.10 10.31 -19.33
CA PHE A 192 8.85 10.53 -18.10
C PHE A 192 10.09 9.66 -18.01
N GLU A 193 11.16 10.26 -17.50
CA GLU A 193 12.36 9.55 -17.09
C GLU A 193 12.40 9.45 -15.57
N ILE A 194 12.66 8.24 -15.07
CA ILE A 194 12.86 8.00 -13.65
C ILE A 194 14.32 8.29 -13.35
N GLU A 195 14.59 9.47 -12.78
CA GLU A 195 15.94 9.90 -12.42
C GLU A 195 16.50 9.05 -11.27
N SER A 196 15.68 8.82 -10.25
CA SER A 196 16.10 8.11 -9.06
C SER A 196 14.93 7.37 -8.42
N SER A 197 15.26 6.23 -7.82
CA SER A 197 14.30 5.43 -7.06
C SER A 197 14.94 4.78 -5.85
N LYS A 198 14.24 4.82 -4.73
CA LYS A 198 14.66 4.16 -3.50
C LYS A 198 13.48 3.52 -2.79
N ASP A 199 13.78 2.41 -2.11
CA ASP A 199 12.84 1.78 -1.21
C ASP A 199 13.14 2.26 0.21
N VAL A 200 12.10 2.68 0.91
CA VAL A 200 12.17 3.04 2.32
C VAL A 200 11.31 2.04 3.09
N GLU A 201 11.92 1.40 4.07
CA GLU A 201 11.21 0.54 5.01
C GLU A 201 10.88 1.35 6.26
N GLU A 202 9.59 1.46 6.58
CA GLU A 202 9.14 2.11 7.81
C GLU A 202 8.57 1.07 8.76
N VAL A 203 9.13 1.03 9.97
CA VAL A 203 8.67 0.16 11.05
C VAL A 203 8.24 1.05 12.21
N ARG A 204 6.95 0.98 12.58
CA ARG A 204 6.38 1.81 13.66
C ARG A 204 5.46 1.01 14.58
N VAL A 205 5.30 1.50 15.80
CA VAL A 205 4.28 0.98 16.72
C VAL A 205 2.90 1.37 16.19
N SER A 206 1.97 0.41 16.17
CA SER A 206 0.65 0.53 15.53
C SER A 206 -0.34 1.45 16.28
N SER A 207 0.09 2.49 17.00
CA SER A 207 -0.82 3.37 17.72
C SER A 207 -1.47 4.37 16.75
N GLY A 208 -2.52 3.93 16.05
CA GLY A 208 -3.41 4.78 15.25
C GLY A 208 -2.71 5.66 14.21
N PHE A 209 -1.55 5.25 13.70
CA PHE A 209 -0.79 6.10 12.79
C PHE A 209 -1.44 6.10 11.39
N PRO A 210 -1.67 7.26 10.76
CA PRO A 210 -2.14 7.35 9.37
C PRO A 210 -1.20 6.64 8.37
#